data_AF-A0A521LN69-F1
#
_entry.id   AF-A0A521LN69-F1
#
_cell.length_a   1.000
_cell.length_b   1.000
_cell.length_c   1.000
_cell.angle_alpha   90.00
_cell.angle_beta   90.00
_cell.angle_gamma   90.00
#
_symmetry.space_group_name_H-M   'P 1'
#
loop_
_entity.id
_entity.type
_entity.pdbx_description
1 polymer ?
#
loop_
_entity_poly.entity_id
_entity_poly.type
_entity_poly.pdbx_seq_one_letter_code
_entity_poly.pdbx_strand_id
1 'polypeptide(L)'
;MSDGQALFAVLRQSADADVVTALERLVEAAPDRDLCRVNVFDFARRHNVGEDATIAAFLHAARIGLFEMSWNVLCPGCGGVLDTNASLKSVRSEEYVCAL
;
A
#
# COMPACT_ATOMS: atom_id res chain seq x y z
N MET A 1 7.31 22.79 8.42
CA MET A 1 6.08 22.10 7.97
C MET A 1 6.58 20.85 7.27
N SER A 2 6.42 19.67 7.87
CA SER A 2 6.98 18.45 7.30
C SER A 2 6.22 18.07 6.04
N ASP A 3 6.93 17.65 4.99
CA ASP A 3 6.36 17.33 3.67
C ASP A 3 5.15 16.37 3.75
N GLY A 4 5.14 15.46 4.73
CA GLY A 4 4.03 14.55 5.00
C GLY A 4 2.70 15.25 5.32
N GLN A 5 2.69 16.36 6.06
CA GLN A 5 1.45 17.09 6.38
C GLN A 5 0.81 17.69 5.13
N ALA A 6 1.62 18.16 4.18
CA ALA A 6 1.12 18.66 2.90
C ALA A 6 0.48 17.55 2.07
N LEU A 7 1.11 16.36 2.02
CA LEU A 7 0.58 15.20 1.31
C LEU A 7 -0.75 14.71 1.91
N PHE A 8 -0.88 14.67 3.24
CA PHE A 8 -2.15 14.31 3.88
C PHE A 8 -3.25 15.35 3.64
N ALA A 9 -2.91 16.65 3.54
CA ALA A 9 -3.89 17.68 3.17
C ALA A 9 -4.42 17.49 1.74
N VAL A 10 -3.58 17.03 0.81
CA VAL A 10 -4.00 16.65 -0.54
C VAL A 10 -4.84 15.37 -0.51
N LEU A 11 -4.43 14.36 0.26
CA LEU A 11 -5.14 13.08 0.32
C LEU A 11 -6.59 13.24 0.82
N ARG A 12 -6.82 14.08 1.84
CA ARG A 12 -8.17 14.40 2.36
C ARG A 12 -9.14 14.95 1.32
N GLN A 13 -8.67 15.51 0.22
CA GLN A 13 -9.52 16.04 -0.84
C GLN A 13 -10.01 14.96 -1.81
N SER A 14 -9.44 13.75 -1.74
CA SER A 14 -9.65 12.70 -2.75
C SER A 14 -9.93 11.31 -2.16
N ALA A 15 -9.89 11.14 -0.84
CA ALA A 15 -10.10 9.87 -0.17
C ALA A 15 -11.06 10.02 1.02
N ASP A 16 -11.63 8.90 1.45
CA ASP A 16 -12.53 8.83 2.61
C ASP A 16 -11.85 9.34 3.90
N ALA A 17 -12.55 10.19 4.65
CA ALA A 17 -11.97 10.90 5.79
C ALA A 17 -11.56 9.97 6.95
N ASP A 18 -12.31 8.89 7.19
CA ASP A 18 -12.02 7.94 8.26
C ASP A 18 -10.79 7.12 7.91
N VAL A 19 -10.69 6.71 6.64
CA VAL A 19 -9.50 6.02 6.12
C VAL A 19 -8.26 6.91 6.19
N VAL A 20 -8.36 8.19 5.80
CA VAL A 20 -7.22 9.12 5.86
C VAL A 20 -6.77 9.35 7.31
N THR A 21 -7.72 9.46 8.25
CA THR A 21 -7.42 9.58 9.68
C THR A 21 -6.69 8.34 10.21
N ALA A 22 -7.11 7.14 9.78
CA ALA A 22 -6.44 5.90 10.15
C ALA A 22 -5.03 5.80 9.53
N LEU A 23 -4.85 6.25 8.28
CA LEU A 23 -3.55 6.29 7.60
C LEU A 23 -2.57 7.25 8.27
N GLU A 24 -3.01 8.43 8.69
CA GLU A 24 -2.16 9.37 9.44
C GLU A 24 -1.64 8.73 10.72
N ARG A 25 -2.52 8.08 11.48
CA ARG A 25 -2.15 7.37 12.72
C ARG A 25 -1.18 6.23 12.45
N LEU A 26 -1.37 5.50 11.35
CA LEU A 26 -0.45 4.44 10.93
C LEU A 26 0.94 5.02 10.66
N VAL A 27 1.05 6.06 9.85
CA VAL A 27 2.35 6.66 9.50
C VAL A 27 3.02 7.31 10.71
N GLU A 28 2.26 7.90 11.63
CA GLU A 28 2.80 8.56 12.81
C GLU A 28 3.30 7.60 13.90
N ALA A 29 2.60 6.48 14.11
CA ALA A 29 2.80 5.66 15.31
C ALA A 29 3.22 4.21 15.03
N ALA A 30 3.08 3.70 13.80
CA ALA A 30 3.42 2.32 13.50
C ALA A 30 4.94 2.11 13.44
N PRO A 31 5.44 0.93 13.85
CA PRO A 31 6.83 0.58 13.64
C PRO A 31 7.10 0.41 12.13
N ASP A 32 8.32 0.70 11.68
CA ASP A 32 8.71 0.66 10.26
C ASP A 32 8.30 -0.63 9.53
N ARG A 33 8.41 -1.78 10.20
CA ARG A 33 8.01 -3.08 9.62
C ARG A 33 6.53 -3.17 9.24
N ASP A 34 5.67 -2.40 9.89
CA ASP A 34 4.22 -2.38 9.64
C ASP A 34 3.87 -1.38 8.51
N LEU A 35 4.80 -0.47 8.18
CA LEU A 35 4.74 0.40 7.01
C LEU A 35 5.34 -0.27 5.76
N CYS A 36 6.23 -1.24 5.96
CA CYS A 36 6.75 -2.09 4.90
C CYS A 36 5.72 -3.15 4.48
N ARG A 37 5.32 -3.15 3.20
CA ARG A 37 4.35 -4.10 2.61
C ARG A 37 3.00 -4.13 3.34
N VAL A 38 2.39 -2.96 3.46
CA VAL A 38 1.07 -2.82 4.08
C VAL A 38 0.04 -3.74 3.42
N ASN A 39 -0.62 -4.58 4.22
CA ASN A 39 -1.76 -5.34 3.78
C ASN A 39 -3.02 -4.47 3.92
N VAL A 40 -3.50 -3.95 2.80
CA VAL A 40 -4.62 -3.00 2.71
C VAL A 40 -5.92 -3.59 3.28
N PHE A 41 -6.20 -4.87 3.05
CA PHE A 41 -7.41 -5.53 3.57
C PHE A 41 -7.35 -5.73 5.08
N ASP A 42 -6.18 -6.15 5.57
CA ASP A 42 -5.97 -6.31 7.01
C ASP A 42 -6.01 -4.96 7.74
N PHE A 43 -5.47 -3.90 7.14
CA PHE A 43 -5.63 -2.53 7.61
C PHE A 43 -7.12 -2.14 7.70
N ALA A 44 -7.89 -2.33 6.63
CA ALA A 44 -9.32 -1.99 6.61
C ALA A 44 -10.08 -2.66 7.76
N ARG A 45 -9.84 -3.95 7.96
CA ARG A 45 -10.43 -4.75 9.04
C ARG A 45 -10.00 -4.28 10.43
N ARG A 46 -8.70 -4.02 10.66
CA ARG A 46 -8.19 -3.56 11.98
C ARG A 46 -8.71 -2.18 12.37
N HIS A 47 -8.93 -1.32 11.39
CA HIS A 47 -9.38 0.05 11.59
C HIS A 47 -10.90 0.22 11.43
N ASN A 48 -11.63 -0.85 11.11
CA ASN A 48 -13.08 -0.87 10.92
C ASN A 48 -13.55 0.18 9.89
N VAL A 49 -12.85 0.26 8.76
CA VAL A 49 -13.17 1.12 7.62
C VAL A 49 -13.47 0.28 6.39
N GLY A 50 -14.19 0.85 5.41
CA GLY A 50 -14.59 0.13 4.20
C GLY A 50 -13.40 -0.30 3.34
N GLU A 51 -13.42 -1.54 2.85
CA GLU A 51 -12.32 -2.11 2.05
C GLU A 51 -12.09 -1.31 0.75
N ASP A 52 -13.14 -1.05 -0.03
CA ASP A 52 -13.03 -0.29 -1.29
C ASP A 52 -12.48 1.13 -1.08
N ALA A 53 -12.97 1.81 -0.04
CA ALA A 53 -12.48 3.14 0.34
C ALA A 53 -11.01 3.09 0.77
N THR A 54 -10.60 2.02 1.44
CA THR A 54 -9.22 1.79 1.86
C THR A 54 -8.32 1.60 0.65
N ILE A 55 -8.70 0.73 -0.29
CA ILE A 55 -7.95 0.51 -1.55
C ILE A 55 -7.80 1.83 -2.32
N ALA A 56 -8.89 2.58 -2.49
CA ALA A 56 -8.86 3.87 -3.16
C ALA A 56 -7.91 4.87 -2.48
N ALA A 57 -7.94 4.95 -1.14
CA ALA A 57 -7.07 5.84 -0.38
C ALA A 57 -5.59 5.48 -0.54
N PHE A 58 -5.21 4.19 -0.45
CA PHE A 58 -3.82 3.77 -0.67
C PHE A 58 -3.34 4.06 -2.09
N LEU A 59 -4.19 3.88 -3.10
CA LEU A 59 -3.86 4.22 -4.49
C LEU A 59 -3.67 5.73 -4.68
N HIS A 60 -4.52 6.56 -4.06
CA HIS A 60 -4.35 8.02 -4.08
C HIS A 60 -3.09 8.45 -3.32
N ALA A 61 -2.82 7.85 -2.17
CA ALA A 61 -1.62 8.10 -1.38
C ALA A 61 -0.36 7.73 -2.15
N ALA A 62 -0.37 6.60 -2.89
CA ALA A 62 0.73 6.21 -3.75
C ALA A 62 0.95 7.19 -4.90
N ARG A 63 -0.14 7.65 -5.54
CA ARG A 63 -0.08 8.61 -6.64
C ARG A 63 0.54 9.96 -6.25
N ILE A 64 0.32 10.41 -5.01
CA ILE A 64 0.89 11.67 -4.50
C ILE A 64 2.26 11.50 -3.83
N GLY A 65 2.81 10.27 -3.80
CA GLY A 65 4.13 9.98 -3.23
C GLY A 65 4.16 9.83 -1.71
N LEU A 66 3.01 9.65 -1.06
CA LEU A 66 2.96 9.34 0.38
C LEU A 66 3.31 7.87 0.66
N PHE A 67 2.96 6.98 -0.26
CA PHE A 67 3.36 5.57 -0.25
C PHE A 67 4.02 5.21 -1.58
N GLU A 68 4.82 4.16 -1.60
CA GLU A 68 5.34 3.56 -2.82
C GLU A 68 4.50 2.32 -3.18
N MET A 69 4.03 2.25 -4.43
CA MET A 69 3.36 1.06 -4.95
C MET A 69 4.33 0.26 -5.81
N SER A 70 4.55 -1.00 -5.44
CA SER A 70 5.32 -1.96 -6.22
C SER A 70 4.48 -3.17 -6.60
N TRP A 71 4.69 -3.69 -7.81
CA TRP A 71 4.07 -4.94 -8.27
C TRP A 71 5.03 -6.09 -8.04
N ASN A 72 4.91 -6.75 -6.88
CA ASN A 72 5.77 -7.87 -6.50
C ASN A 72 5.16 -9.21 -6.91
N VAL A 73 5.91 -10.02 -7.64
CA VAL A 73 5.56 -11.42 -7.91
C VAL A 73 6.08 -12.27 -6.77
N LEU A 74 5.19 -12.96 -6.07
CA LEU A 74 5.53 -13.80 -4.92
C LEU A 74 5.58 -15.28 -5.32
N CYS A 75 6.61 -16.01 -4.88
CA CYS A 75 6.60 -17.47 -5.00
C CYS A 75 5.50 -18.05 -4.08
N PRO A 76 4.61 -18.91 -4.58
CA PRO A 76 3.54 -19.49 -3.77
C PRO A 76 4.05 -20.45 -2.68
N GLY A 77 5.25 -21.03 -2.84
CA GLY A 77 5.85 -21.96 -1.88
C GLY A 77 6.51 -21.28 -0.68
N CYS A 78 7.43 -20.33 -0.92
CA CYS A 78 8.20 -19.69 0.15
C CYS A 78 7.77 -18.24 0.48
N GLY A 79 6.89 -17.63 -0.33
CA GLY A 79 6.49 -16.23 -0.16
C GLY A 79 7.56 -15.20 -0.51
N GLY A 80 8.72 -15.63 -1.04
CA GLY A 80 9.79 -14.75 -1.51
C GLY A 80 9.37 -13.94 -2.73
N VAL A 81 9.95 -12.74 -2.90
CA VAL A 81 9.76 -11.93 -4.11
C VAL A 81 10.65 -12.48 -5.21
N LEU A 82 10.03 -12.96 -6.28
CA LEU A 82 10.72 -13.42 -7.49
C LEU A 82 11.12 -12.24 -8.37
N ASP A 83 10.30 -11.21 -8.41
CA ASP A 83 10.49 -10.02 -9.24
C ASP A 83 9.67 -8.83 -8.73
N THR A 84 10.18 -7.62 -8.93
CA THR A 84 9.54 -6.35 -8.57
C THR A 84 9.39 -5.49 -9.81
N ASN A 85 8.14 -5.17 -10.13
CA ASN A 85 7.78 -4.50 -11.37
C ASN A 85 7.26 -3.08 -11.11
N ALA A 86 7.60 -2.16 -12.01
CA ALA A 86 7.06 -0.79 -11.99
C ALA A 86 5.60 -0.72 -12.43
N SER A 87 5.11 -1.73 -13.18
CA SER A 87 3.71 -1.81 -13.60
C SER A 87 3.25 -3.26 -13.75
N LEU A 88 1.95 -3.51 -13.62
CA LEU A 88 1.39 -4.85 -13.85
C LEU A 88 1.62 -5.35 -15.29
N LYS A 89 1.78 -4.44 -16.28
CA LYS A 89 1.99 -4.80 -17.69
C LYS A 89 3.35 -5.44 -17.97
N SER A 90 4.34 -5.24 -17.09
CA SER A 90 5.67 -5.82 -17.26
C SER A 90 5.80 -7.22 -16.65
N VAL A 91 4.76 -7.72 -15.97
CA VAL A 91 4.76 -9.05 -15.35
C VAL A 91 4.65 -10.12 -16.44
N ARG A 92 5.64 -11.03 -16.51
CA ARG A 92 5.71 -12.11 -17.50
C ARG A 92 5.48 -13.48 -16.85
N SER A 93 4.25 -13.98 -16.84
CA SER A 93 3.87 -15.21 -16.12
C SER A 93 4.71 -16.45 -16.47
N GLU A 94 5.21 -16.52 -17.70
CA GLU A 94 6.01 -17.64 -18.22
C GLU A 94 7.41 -17.75 -17.59
N GLU A 95 7.91 -16.67 -16.97
CA GLU A 95 9.29 -16.60 -16.46
C GLU A 95 9.40 -16.87 -14.96
N TYR A 96 8.27 -16.91 -14.24
CA TYR A 96 8.25 -17.08 -12.79
C TYR A 96 8.13 -18.56 -12.41
N VAL A 97 9.27 -19.25 -12.36
CA VAL A 97 9.36 -20.64 -11.89
C VAL A 97 9.84 -20.64 -10.44
N CYS A 98 9.10 -21.31 -9.55
CA CYS A 98 9.57 -21.61 -8.20
C CYS A 98 9.97 -23.08 -8.14
N ALA A 99 11.18 -23.38 -7.65
CA ALA A 99 11.77 -24.72 -7.62
C ALA A 99 11.24 -25.62 -6.46
N LEU A 100 10.06 -25.30 -5.93
CA LEU A 100 9.40 -26.02 -4.83
C LEU A 100 8.35 -26.98 -5.37
#